data_AF-A0A3M6V8F8-F1
#
_entry.id   AF-A0A3M6V8F8-F1
#
_cell.length_a   1.000
_cell.length_b   1.000
_cell.length_c   1.000
_cell.angle_alpha   90.00
_cell.angle_beta   90.00
_cell.angle_gamma   90.00
#
_symmetry.space_group_name_H-M   'P 1'
#
loop_
_entity.id
_entity.type
_entity.pdbx_description
1 polymer ?
#
loop_
_entity_poly.entity_id
_entity_poly.type
_entity_poly.pdbx_seq_one_letter_code
_entity_poly.pdbx_strand_id
1 'polypeptide(L)'
;MAGASSTGATVALTPEEAPTEYLTRFWRANASAFMRWFLALPYTGQVSLLRNASPDIPVSYNCKETRPQATQLLTPELTLQGLLEENGKALLRLMNARATKREQCSRHDLLYLTSLRATDTMPTFSGEAFMHVSLAFIDLADTEHNVQSLLPSASTQIVEEKKALIKQGKLMEADVWLTLQMRQQVILTFLTNVAHTFETMFLKQTMVGDVSTSEVGCRYCGSSTRQVEGGGATTLLQCACEATFYCCKEHQVEDWTNHKTSCKAIRKEMAAAEPSAEKQEIY
;
A
#
# COMPACT_ATOMS: atom_id res chain seq x y z
N MET A 1 1.68 -47.95 43.93
CA MET A 1 0.93 -48.28 42.70
C MET A 1 0.43 -47.00 42.06
N ALA A 2 0.98 -46.68 40.87
CA ALA A 2 0.60 -45.68 39.84
C ALA A 2 0.25 -44.23 40.29
N GLY A 3 0.94 -43.16 39.89
CA GLY A 3 1.76 -42.94 38.69
C GLY A 3 0.91 -42.43 37.53
N ALA A 4 0.68 -41.11 37.46
CA ALA A 4 0.11 -40.43 36.29
C ALA A 4 0.86 -39.12 36.05
N SER A 5 1.90 -39.21 35.23
CA SER A 5 2.59 -38.05 34.65
C SER A 5 1.75 -37.52 33.48
N SER A 6 1.16 -36.35 33.63
CA SER A 6 0.66 -35.58 32.50
C SER A 6 1.83 -34.87 31.84
N THR A 7 2.32 -35.45 30.75
CA THR A 7 3.21 -34.77 29.81
C THR A 7 2.43 -33.65 29.13
N GLY A 8 2.52 -32.43 29.67
CA GLY A 8 2.12 -31.22 28.98
C GLY A 8 3.02 -31.04 27.77
N ALA A 9 2.51 -31.35 26.58
CA ALA A 9 3.16 -31.02 25.32
C ALA A 9 3.29 -29.50 25.24
N THR A 10 4.51 -29.01 25.37
CA THR A 10 4.86 -27.62 25.10
C THR A 10 4.66 -27.40 23.62
N VAL A 11 3.56 -26.75 23.23
CA VAL A 11 3.38 -26.26 21.87
C VAL A 11 4.50 -25.27 21.64
N ALA A 12 5.52 -25.67 20.89
CA ALA A 12 6.58 -24.78 20.46
C ALA A 12 5.94 -23.67 19.62
N LEU A 13 5.88 -22.47 20.20
CA LEU A 13 5.53 -21.25 19.48
C LEU A 13 6.55 -21.09 18.36
N THR A 14 6.12 -21.33 17.12
CA THR A 14 6.90 -20.93 15.95
C THR A 14 7.17 -19.43 16.06
N PRO A 15 8.42 -18.97 15.87
CA PRO A 15 8.72 -17.54 15.89
C PRO A 15 7.78 -16.82 14.93
N GLU A 16 7.10 -15.78 15.42
CA GLU A 16 6.25 -14.93 14.60
C GLU A 16 7.13 -14.29 13.51
N GLU A 17 6.91 -14.68 12.25
CA GLU A 17 7.70 -14.22 11.10
C GLU A 17 7.58 -12.69 11.01
N ALA A 18 8.71 -11.98 10.91
CA ALA A 18 8.68 -10.53 10.82
C ALA A 18 7.89 -10.07 9.56
N PRO A 19 7.09 -9.00 9.60
CA PRO A 19 6.25 -8.58 8.47
C PRO A 19 7.02 -8.38 7.16
N THR A 20 8.29 -7.95 7.26
CA THR A 20 9.17 -7.78 6.10
C THR A 20 9.55 -9.12 5.46
N GLU A 21 9.86 -10.13 6.28
CA GLU A 21 10.23 -11.47 5.81
C GLU A 21 9.04 -12.16 5.18
N TYR A 22 7.87 -12.08 5.84
CA TYR A 22 6.61 -12.55 5.32
C TYR A 22 6.31 -11.94 3.94
N LEU A 23 6.36 -10.61 3.83
CA LEU A 23 6.04 -9.92 2.57
C LEU A 23 7.02 -10.31 1.45
N THR A 24 8.30 -10.46 1.78
CA THR A 24 9.34 -10.90 0.83
C THR A 24 9.08 -12.31 0.34
N ARG A 25 8.80 -13.25 1.25
CA ARG A 25 8.47 -14.65 0.94
C ARG A 25 7.21 -14.73 0.10
N PHE A 26 6.15 -14.06 0.53
CA PHE A 26 4.89 -13.95 -0.17
C PHE A 26 5.10 -13.47 -1.62
N TRP A 27 5.80 -12.35 -1.79
CA TRP A 27 5.99 -11.75 -3.10
C TRP A 27 6.79 -12.66 -4.03
N ARG A 28 7.87 -13.29 -3.53
CA ARG A 28 8.65 -14.24 -4.32
C ARG A 28 7.83 -15.43 -4.82
N ALA A 29 6.94 -15.96 -3.98
CA ALA A 29 6.12 -17.11 -4.33
C ALA A 29 4.91 -16.75 -5.22
N ASN A 30 4.27 -15.61 -4.92
CA ASN A 30 2.90 -15.34 -5.39
C ASN A 30 2.77 -14.09 -6.28
N ALA A 31 3.84 -13.31 -6.53
CA ALA A 31 3.72 -12.02 -7.24
C ALA A 31 2.93 -12.13 -8.56
N SER A 32 3.28 -13.08 -9.43
CA SER A 32 2.60 -13.23 -10.73
C SER A 32 1.11 -13.58 -10.58
N ALA A 33 0.77 -14.47 -9.66
CA ALA A 33 -0.61 -14.87 -9.40
C ALA A 33 -1.41 -13.71 -8.78
N PHE A 34 -0.85 -13.07 -7.75
CA PHE A 34 -1.44 -11.91 -7.07
C PHE A 34 -1.69 -10.76 -8.04
N MET A 35 -0.70 -10.40 -8.87
CA MET A 35 -0.84 -9.32 -9.86
C MET A 35 -1.98 -9.59 -10.85
N ARG A 36 -2.02 -10.80 -11.43
CA ARG A 36 -3.08 -11.17 -12.39
C ARG A 36 -4.45 -11.15 -11.74
N TRP A 37 -4.56 -11.74 -10.55
CA TRP A 37 -5.81 -11.77 -9.80
C TRP A 37 -6.27 -10.35 -9.43
N PHE A 38 -5.42 -9.54 -8.81
CA PHE A 38 -5.77 -8.20 -8.35
C PHE A 38 -6.17 -7.27 -9.51
N LEU A 39 -5.46 -7.33 -10.63
CA LEU A 39 -5.77 -6.53 -11.82
C LEU A 39 -7.03 -6.99 -12.55
N ALA A 40 -7.44 -8.26 -12.38
CA ALA A 40 -8.68 -8.79 -12.92
C ALA A 40 -9.92 -8.44 -12.07
N LEU A 41 -9.74 -8.01 -10.81
CA LEU A 41 -10.85 -7.60 -9.96
C LEU A 41 -11.53 -6.33 -10.52
N PRO A 42 -12.87 -6.21 -10.43
CA PRO A 42 -13.56 -4.93 -10.64
C PRO A 42 -13.10 -3.92 -9.58
N TYR A 43 -13.34 -2.63 -9.82
CA TYR A 43 -12.89 -1.57 -8.92
C TYR A 43 -13.43 -1.76 -7.48
N THR A 44 -14.71 -2.15 -7.31
CA THR A 44 -15.21 -2.54 -5.98
C THR A 44 -14.47 -3.70 -5.36
N GLY A 45 -14.06 -4.70 -6.15
CA GLY A 45 -13.26 -5.82 -5.66
C GLY A 45 -11.91 -5.36 -5.13
N GLN A 46 -11.25 -4.46 -5.86
CA GLN A 46 -9.98 -3.85 -5.43
C GLN A 46 -10.17 -3.00 -4.17
N VAL A 47 -11.20 -2.14 -4.11
CA VAL A 47 -11.53 -1.33 -2.92
C VAL A 47 -11.84 -2.22 -1.72
N SER A 48 -12.64 -3.27 -1.90
CA SER A 48 -12.99 -4.22 -0.83
C SER A 48 -11.76 -4.93 -0.29
N LEU A 49 -10.83 -5.35 -1.16
CA LEU A 49 -9.54 -5.91 -0.73
C LEU A 49 -8.76 -4.92 0.15
N LEU A 50 -8.63 -3.67 -0.30
CA LEU A 50 -7.88 -2.65 0.44
C LEU A 50 -8.55 -2.30 1.78
N ARG A 51 -9.88 -2.25 1.83
CA ARG A 51 -10.64 -2.01 3.07
C ARG A 51 -10.63 -3.20 4.02
N ASN A 52 -10.57 -4.42 3.51
CA ASN A 52 -10.35 -5.59 4.35
C ASN A 52 -8.96 -5.54 5.02
N ALA A 53 -7.95 -5.02 4.32
CA ALA A 53 -6.61 -4.84 4.88
C ALA A 53 -6.51 -3.65 5.85
N SER A 54 -7.28 -2.58 5.62
CA SER A 54 -7.38 -1.39 6.46
C SER A 54 -8.76 -0.74 6.30
N PRO A 55 -9.72 -0.99 7.21
CA PRO A 55 -11.09 -0.48 7.09
C PRO A 55 -11.19 1.04 6.99
N ASP A 56 -10.33 1.73 7.73
CA ASP A 56 -10.29 3.19 7.83
C ASP A 56 -9.33 3.84 6.82
N ILE A 57 -8.98 3.15 5.72
CA ILE A 57 -8.09 3.71 4.71
C ILE A 57 -8.69 5.00 4.10
N PRO A 58 -7.96 6.14 4.10
CA PRO A 58 -8.47 7.38 3.53
C PRO A 58 -8.76 7.24 2.03
N VAL A 59 -9.80 7.92 1.56
CA VAL A 59 -10.14 7.92 0.12
C VAL A 59 -9.07 8.64 -0.70
N SER A 60 -8.64 9.82 -0.24
CA SER A 60 -7.68 10.69 -0.90
C SER A 60 -6.84 11.47 0.11
N TYR A 61 -5.68 11.96 -0.32
CA TYR A 61 -4.86 12.88 0.46
C TYR A 61 -4.91 14.29 -0.13
N ASN A 62 -5.30 15.28 0.68
CA ASN A 62 -5.32 16.68 0.26
C ASN A 62 -4.13 17.44 0.84
N CYS A 63 -3.09 17.64 0.02
CA CYS A 63 -1.91 18.42 0.41
C CYS A 63 -2.18 19.91 0.71
N LYS A 64 -3.37 20.44 0.35
CA LYS A 64 -3.76 21.83 0.61
C LYS A 64 -4.57 21.98 1.89
N GLU A 65 -4.87 20.89 2.58
CA GLU A 65 -5.56 20.96 3.87
C GLU A 65 -4.68 21.70 4.87
N THR A 66 -5.25 22.63 5.62
CA THR A 66 -4.49 23.47 6.57
C THR A 66 -3.97 22.69 7.77
N ARG A 67 -4.61 21.55 8.09
CA ARG A 67 -4.23 20.65 9.19
C ARG A 67 -4.48 19.19 8.78
N PRO A 68 -3.65 18.61 7.90
CA PRO A 68 -3.80 17.20 7.52
C PRO A 68 -3.62 16.31 8.75
N GLN A 69 -4.30 15.17 8.77
CA GLN A 69 -4.16 14.23 9.89
C GLN A 69 -2.73 13.67 9.95
N ALA A 70 -2.25 13.35 11.16
CA ALA A 70 -0.92 12.78 11.35
C ALA A 70 -0.71 11.49 10.54
N THR A 71 -1.74 10.65 10.40
CA THR A 71 -1.72 9.43 9.58
C THR A 71 -1.51 9.72 8.09
N GLN A 72 -2.13 10.78 7.58
CA GLN A 72 -1.99 11.21 6.19
C GLN A 72 -0.61 11.82 5.91
N LEU A 73 -0.03 12.52 6.87
CA LEU A 73 1.37 12.97 6.80
C LEU A 73 2.33 11.80 6.92
N LEU A 74 2.02 10.82 7.76
CA LEU A 74 2.89 9.67 8.00
C LEU A 74 2.95 8.73 6.81
N THR A 75 1.85 8.54 6.08
CA THR A 75 1.74 7.62 4.92
C THR A 75 0.82 8.20 3.84
N PRO A 76 1.21 9.27 3.12
CA PRO A 76 0.36 9.90 2.10
C PRO A 76 0.06 8.96 0.92
N GLU A 77 0.88 7.93 0.70
CA GLU A 77 0.64 6.92 -0.34
C GLU A 77 -0.49 5.93 0.00
N LEU A 78 -0.85 5.78 1.28
CA LEU A 78 -1.86 4.82 1.72
C LEU A 78 -3.26 5.44 1.66
N THR A 79 -3.69 5.75 0.44
CA THR A 79 -5.05 6.20 0.15
C THR A 79 -5.66 5.34 -0.95
N LEU A 80 -6.99 5.21 -0.99
CA LEU A 80 -7.65 4.46 -2.07
C LEU A 80 -7.29 5.04 -3.44
N GLN A 81 -7.33 6.37 -3.58
CA GLN A 81 -6.93 7.04 -4.81
C GLN A 81 -5.48 6.71 -5.18
N GLY A 82 -4.53 6.88 -4.27
CA GLY A 82 -3.11 6.66 -4.54
C GLY A 82 -2.77 5.20 -4.83
N LEU A 83 -3.42 4.24 -4.15
CA LEU A 83 -3.16 2.81 -4.35
C LEU A 83 -3.84 2.24 -5.60
N LEU A 84 -5.01 2.78 -5.97
CA LEU A 84 -5.79 2.35 -7.15
C LEU A 84 -5.46 3.16 -8.41
N GLU A 85 -4.53 4.11 -8.32
CA GLU A 85 -3.95 4.79 -9.47
C GLU A 85 -3.45 3.80 -10.53
N GLU A 86 -3.67 4.16 -11.79
CA GLU A 86 -3.37 3.33 -12.95
C GLU A 86 -3.96 1.91 -12.87
N ASN A 87 -5.21 1.80 -12.40
CA ASN A 87 -5.92 0.52 -12.25
C ASN A 87 -5.24 -0.41 -11.24
N GLY A 88 -4.78 0.14 -10.11
CA GLY A 88 -4.14 -0.63 -9.04
C GLY A 88 -2.65 -0.93 -9.24
N LYS A 89 -2.04 -0.47 -10.33
CA LYS A 89 -0.59 -0.67 -10.56
C LYS A 89 0.26 0.04 -9.50
N ALA A 90 -0.22 1.14 -8.93
CA ALA A 90 0.48 1.83 -7.84
C ALA A 90 0.68 0.93 -6.61
N LEU A 91 -0.37 0.24 -6.15
CA LEU A 91 -0.27 -0.77 -5.09
C LEU A 91 0.78 -1.85 -5.42
N LEU A 92 0.74 -2.40 -6.64
CA LEU A 92 1.66 -3.46 -7.05
C LEU A 92 3.13 -3.00 -7.04
N ARG A 93 3.40 -1.77 -7.47
CA ARG A 93 4.74 -1.17 -7.38
C ARG A 93 5.18 -0.98 -5.94
N LEU A 94 4.28 -0.51 -5.08
CA LEU A 94 4.56 -0.33 -3.66
C LEU A 94 4.89 -1.68 -3.00
N MET A 95 4.08 -2.71 -3.22
CA MET A 95 4.34 -4.08 -2.74
C MET A 95 5.68 -4.60 -3.25
N ASN A 96 5.94 -4.49 -4.55
CA ASN A 96 7.20 -4.94 -5.14
C ASN A 96 8.41 -4.22 -4.53
N ALA A 97 8.34 -2.89 -4.40
CA ALA A 97 9.42 -2.09 -3.86
C ALA A 97 9.70 -2.47 -2.40
N ARG A 98 8.66 -2.62 -1.57
CA ARG A 98 8.81 -3.01 -0.17
C ARG A 98 9.32 -4.44 -0.01
N ALA A 99 8.93 -5.36 -0.89
CA ALA A 99 9.38 -6.75 -0.86
C ALA A 99 10.80 -6.98 -1.43
N THR A 100 11.27 -6.13 -2.36
CA THR A 100 12.52 -6.39 -3.11
C THR A 100 13.60 -5.33 -2.96
N LYS A 101 13.26 -4.11 -2.52
CA LYS A 101 14.15 -2.94 -2.47
C LYS A 101 14.13 -2.25 -1.10
N ARG A 102 14.23 -3.04 -0.02
CA ARG A 102 14.09 -2.56 1.37
C ARG A 102 14.97 -1.35 1.71
N GLU A 103 16.25 -1.40 1.36
CA GLU A 103 17.20 -0.32 1.67
C GLU A 103 16.82 0.97 0.92
N GLN A 104 16.45 0.86 -0.35
CA GLN A 104 16.01 2.00 -1.15
C GLN A 104 14.72 2.61 -0.58
N CYS A 105 13.75 1.79 -0.20
CA CYS A 105 12.53 2.26 0.45
C CYS A 105 12.83 2.98 1.78
N SER A 106 13.71 2.42 2.61
CA SER A 106 14.10 3.01 3.89
C SER A 106 14.77 4.38 3.70
N ARG A 107 15.64 4.51 2.70
CA ARG A 107 16.26 5.78 2.33
C ARG A 107 15.24 6.80 1.83
N HIS A 108 14.28 6.37 1.00
CA HIS A 108 13.21 7.26 0.52
C HIS A 108 12.30 7.74 1.66
N ASP A 109 11.95 6.85 2.60
CA ASP A 109 11.18 7.22 3.80
C ASP A 109 11.93 8.25 4.63
N LEU A 110 13.24 8.04 4.87
CA LEU A 110 14.04 8.99 5.64
C LEU A 110 14.13 10.36 4.97
N LEU A 111 14.31 10.40 3.64
CA LEU A 111 14.31 11.65 2.87
C LEU A 111 12.97 12.38 2.99
N TYR A 112 11.87 11.64 2.90
CA TYR A 112 10.52 12.18 3.08
C TYR A 112 10.36 12.79 4.49
N LEU A 113 10.72 12.06 5.55
CA LEU A 113 10.59 12.55 6.92
C LEU A 113 11.51 13.73 7.22
N THR A 114 12.71 13.74 6.66
CA THR A 114 13.63 14.88 6.77
C THR A 114 13.03 16.13 6.12
N SER A 115 12.31 15.97 5.00
CA SER A 115 11.60 17.09 4.37
C SER A 115 10.47 17.63 5.25
N LEU A 116 9.68 16.75 5.87
CA LEU A 116 8.62 17.15 6.82
C LEU A 116 9.21 17.82 8.07
N ARG A 117 10.35 17.34 8.56
CA ARG A 117 11.04 17.90 9.72
C ARG A 117 11.56 19.31 9.42
N ALA A 118 12.11 19.51 8.21
CA ALA A 118 12.59 20.82 7.77
C ALA A 118 11.46 21.85 7.62
N THR A 119 10.23 21.41 7.35
CA THR A 119 9.04 22.27 7.28
C THR A 119 8.25 22.36 8.58
N ASP A 120 8.73 21.74 9.66
CA ASP A 120 8.05 21.64 10.96
C ASP A 120 6.63 21.04 10.88
N THR A 121 6.42 20.14 9.91
CA THR A 121 5.15 19.43 9.69
C THR A 121 5.25 17.94 9.99
N MET A 122 6.40 17.45 10.46
CA MET A 122 6.57 16.04 10.82
C MET A 122 5.77 15.73 12.09
N PRO A 123 4.86 14.74 12.08
CA PRO A 123 4.19 14.31 13.30
C PRO A 123 5.22 13.78 14.31
N THR A 124 5.08 14.15 15.57
CA THR A 124 5.92 13.67 16.67
C THR A 124 5.21 12.56 17.43
N PHE A 125 5.90 11.43 17.63
CA PHE A 125 5.35 10.24 18.30
C PHE A 125 5.95 10.01 19.69
N SER A 126 6.94 10.81 20.09
CA SER A 126 7.56 10.76 21.41
C SER A 126 6.67 11.33 22.52
N GLY A 127 5.61 12.06 22.19
CA GLY A 127 4.73 12.70 23.15
C GLY A 127 5.51 13.61 24.09
N GLU A 128 5.44 13.34 25.40
CA GLU A 128 6.16 14.11 26.42
C GLU A 128 7.56 13.58 26.73
N ALA A 129 7.95 12.43 26.17
CA ALA A 129 9.18 11.71 26.54
C ALA A 129 10.46 12.53 26.32
N PHE A 130 10.47 13.44 25.34
CA PHE A 130 11.61 14.30 25.02
C PHE A 130 11.40 15.76 25.40
N MET A 131 10.34 16.12 26.14
CA MET A 131 10.08 17.52 26.51
C MET A 131 11.16 18.13 27.42
N HIS A 132 11.86 17.30 28.19
CA HIS A 132 12.84 17.75 29.18
C HIS A 132 14.29 17.48 28.79
N VAL A 133 14.55 17.13 27.53
CA VAL A 133 15.91 16.89 27.02
C VAL A 133 16.29 17.95 26.00
N SER A 134 17.57 18.30 25.94
CA SER A 134 18.08 19.25 24.94
C SER A 134 18.22 18.61 23.56
N LEU A 135 18.52 17.31 23.52
CA LEU A 135 18.66 16.55 22.28
C LEU A 135 18.48 15.07 22.59
N ALA A 136 17.57 14.41 21.89
CA ALA A 136 17.46 12.95 21.86
C ALA A 136 17.91 12.43 20.50
N PHE A 137 18.75 11.41 20.47
CA PHE A 137 19.32 10.86 19.25
C PHE A 137 19.60 9.36 19.38
N ILE A 138 19.82 8.73 18.23
CA ILE A 138 20.20 7.33 18.10
C ILE A 138 21.50 7.26 17.31
N ASP A 139 22.39 6.38 17.74
CA ASP A 139 23.58 6.01 16.98
C ASP A 139 23.21 4.96 15.94
N LEU A 140 23.46 5.27 14.67
CA LEU A 140 23.14 4.36 13.57
C LEU A 140 24.12 3.17 13.47
N ALA A 141 25.24 3.22 14.19
CA ALA A 141 26.15 2.10 14.35
C ALA A 141 25.77 1.18 15.52
N ASP A 142 24.88 1.61 16.43
CA ASP A 142 24.37 0.79 17.52
C ASP A 142 23.35 -0.22 16.99
N THR A 143 23.65 -1.51 17.11
CA THR A 143 22.77 -2.60 16.67
C THR A 143 21.44 -2.64 17.42
N GLU A 144 21.44 -2.21 18.69
CA GLU A 144 20.25 -2.16 19.52
C GLU A 144 19.43 -0.87 19.31
N HIS A 145 20.02 0.12 18.65
CA HIS A 145 19.40 1.42 18.37
C HIS A 145 18.84 2.10 19.64
N ASN A 146 19.58 2.04 20.74
CA ASN A 146 19.14 2.62 22.00
C ASN A 146 19.01 4.14 21.89
N VAL A 147 17.90 4.69 22.40
CA VAL A 147 17.71 6.14 22.46
C VAL A 147 18.64 6.75 23.51
N GLN A 148 19.49 7.65 23.07
CA GLN A 148 20.38 8.44 23.92
C GLN A 148 19.85 9.88 24.03
N SER A 149 20.07 10.53 25.16
CA SER A 149 19.62 11.90 25.38
C SER A 149 20.63 12.75 26.12
N LEU A 150 20.65 14.04 25.79
CA LEU A 150 21.38 15.08 26.50
C LEU A 150 20.41 15.88 27.35
N LEU A 151 20.70 15.99 28.65
CA LEU A 151 19.95 16.84 29.56
C LEU A 151 20.22 18.33 29.29
N PRO A 152 19.35 19.25 29.77
CA PRO A 152 19.57 20.70 29.71
C PRO A 152 20.85 21.19 30.37
N SER A 153 21.45 20.40 31.26
CA SER A 153 22.73 20.69 31.90
C SER A 153 23.95 20.37 31.01
N ALA A 154 23.76 19.73 29.86
CA ALA A 154 24.85 19.43 28.93
C ALA A 154 25.47 20.72 28.38
N SER A 155 26.79 20.72 28.19
CA SER A 155 27.48 21.89 27.65
C SER A 155 27.06 22.14 26.19
N THR A 156 27.04 23.42 25.80
CA THR A 156 26.73 23.83 24.42
C THR A 156 27.67 23.19 23.40
N GLN A 157 28.93 22.98 23.77
CA GLN A 157 29.92 22.30 22.93
C GLN A 157 29.52 20.85 22.59
N ILE A 158 29.06 20.08 23.58
CA ILE A 158 28.63 18.69 23.38
C ILE A 158 27.36 18.65 22.51
N VAL A 159 26.41 19.55 22.78
CA VAL A 159 25.17 19.62 21.99
C VAL A 159 25.47 19.93 20.51
N GLU A 160 26.34 20.90 20.23
CA GLU A 160 26.73 21.24 18.86
C GLU A 160 27.56 20.13 18.19
N GLU A 161 28.42 19.42 18.94
CA GLU A 161 29.11 18.23 18.43
C GLU A 161 28.11 17.17 17.96
N LYS A 162 27.11 16.84 18.80
CA LYS A 162 26.10 15.83 18.43
C LYS A 162 25.23 16.30 17.25
N LYS A 163 24.85 17.58 17.19
CA LYS A 163 24.17 18.15 16.01
C LYS A 163 25.02 18.05 14.74
N ALA A 164 26.34 18.27 14.84
CA ALA A 164 27.24 18.10 13.70
C ALA A 164 27.30 16.65 13.22
N LEU A 165 27.29 15.67 14.14
CA LEU A 165 27.21 14.24 13.80
C LEU A 165 25.86 13.86 13.16
N ILE A 166 24.76 14.48 13.58
CA ILE A 166 23.44 14.33 12.93
C ILE A 166 23.50 14.84 11.48
N LYS A 167 24.07 16.04 11.27
CA LYS A 167 24.26 16.60 9.91
C LYS A 167 25.16 15.74 9.02
N GLN A 168 26.10 15.00 9.60
CA GLN A 168 26.96 14.04 8.90
C GLN A 168 26.27 12.69 8.63
N GLY A 169 25.07 12.47 9.16
CA GLY A 169 24.34 11.20 9.04
C GLY A 169 24.93 10.06 9.88
N LYS A 170 25.73 10.37 10.91
CA LYS A 170 26.26 9.38 11.86
C LYS A 170 25.28 9.10 13.00
N LEU A 171 24.56 10.14 13.41
CA LEU A 171 23.47 10.08 14.38
C LEU A 171 22.15 10.47 13.71
N MET A 172 21.04 10.06 14.28
CA MET A 172 19.70 10.47 13.86
C MET A 172 18.93 11.03 15.05
N GLU A 173 18.17 12.11 14.85
CA GLU A 173 17.23 12.59 15.88
C GLU A 173 16.25 11.47 16.25
N ALA A 174 16.02 11.27 17.55
CA ALA A 174 15.20 10.16 18.03
C ALA A 174 13.75 10.25 17.50
N ASP A 175 13.18 11.44 17.40
CA ASP A 175 11.85 11.66 16.81
C ASP A 175 11.77 11.26 15.34
N VAL A 176 12.81 11.58 14.55
CA VAL A 176 12.86 11.22 13.13
C VAL A 176 12.95 9.70 12.99
N TRP A 177 13.76 9.05 13.83
CA TRP A 177 13.88 7.59 13.84
C TRP A 177 12.58 6.91 14.27
N LEU A 178 11.93 7.35 15.35
CA LEU A 178 10.65 6.80 15.81
C LEU A 178 9.58 6.92 14.73
N THR A 179 9.52 8.09 14.08
CA THR A 179 8.61 8.34 12.96
C THR A 179 8.91 7.45 11.76
N LEU A 180 10.19 7.19 11.47
CA LEU A 180 10.62 6.27 10.42
C LEU A 180 10.15 4.84 10.73
N GLN A 181 10.38 4.35 11.96
CA GLN A 181 9.91 3.03 12.38
C GLN A 181 8.39 2.92 12.27
N MET A 182 7.65 3.92 12.74
CA MET A 182 6.19 3.94 12.67
C MET A 182 5.69 3.91 11.22
N ARG A 183 6.25 4.75 10.34
CA ARG A 183 5.93 4.77 8.91
C ARG A 183 6.15 3.41 8.27
N GLN A 184 7.33 2.82 8.49
CA GLN A 184 7.68 1.52 7.92
C GLN A 184 6.76 0.42 8.44
N GLN A 185 6.47 0.40 9.74
CA GLN A 185 5.59 -0.57 10.36
C GLN A 185 4.17 -0.47 9.78
N VAL A 186 3.61 0.72 9.66
CA VAL A 186 2.25 0.94 9.12
C VAL A 186 2.16 0.42 7.69
N ILE A 187 3.12 0.78 6.82
CA ILE A 187 3.13 0.35 5.42
C ILE A 187 3.30 -1.17 5.34
N LEU A 188 4.25 -1.75 6.06
CA LEU A 188 4.50 -3.19 6.01
C LEU A 188 3.32 -4.00 6.54
N THR A 189 2.70 -3.54 7.64
CA THR A 189 1.50 -4.17 8.21
C THR A 189 0.35 -4.13 7.20
N PHE A 190 0.10 -2.97 6.59
CA PHE A 190 -0.94 -2.85 5.57
C PHE A 190 -0.72 -3.81 4.39
N LEU A 191 0.50 -3.83 3.82
CA LEU A 191 0.81 -4.71 2.69
C LEU A 191 0.76 -6.20 3.07
N THR A 192 1.16 -6.52 4.30
CA THR A 192 1.05 -7.87 4.87
C THR A 192 -0.42 -8.28 4.98
N ASN A 193 -1.31 -7.40 5.43
CA ASN A 193 -2.74 -7.66 5.49
C ASN A 193 -3.36 -7.84 4.09
N VAL A 194 -2.92 -7.07 3.10
CA VAL A 194 -3.33 -7.26 1.70
C VAL A 194 -2.92 -8.65 1.19
N ALA A 195 -1.68 -9.05 1.43
CA ALA A 195 -1.16 -10.37 1.07
C ALA A 195 -1.93 -11.51 1.79
N HIS A 196 -2.15 -11.39 3.10
CA HIS A 196 -2.95 -12.34 3.87
C HIS A 196 -4.39 -12.47 3.35
N THR A 197 -4.99 -11.34 2.95
CA THR A 197 -6.35 -11.36 2.39
C THR A 197 -6.38 -12.14 1.09
N PHE A 198 -5.39 -11.96 0.21
CA PHE A 198 -5.24 -12.80 -0.97
C PHE A 198 -5.02 -14.27 -0.64
N GLU A 199 -4.08 -14.61 0.25
CA GLU A 199 -3.85 -16.02 0.62
C GLU A 199 -5.11 -16.67 1.20
N THR A 200 -5.89 -15.91 1.97
CA THR A 200 -7.13 -16.41 2.57
C THR A 200 -8.24 -16.60 1.52
N MET A 201 -8.49 -15.58 0.70
CA MET A 201 -9.59 -15.60 -0.29
C MET A 201 -9.28 -16.47 -1.50
N PHE A 202 -8.02 -16.53 -1.94
CA PHE A 202 -7.61 -17.19 -3.17
C PHE A 202 -7.00 -18.58 -2.92
N LEU A 203 -6.08 -18.72 -1.95
CA LEU A 203 -5.37 -19.98 -1.73
C LEU A 203 -6.08 -20.93 -0.75
N LYS A 204 -6.62 -20.40 0.36
CA LYS A 204 -7.22 -21.23 1.41
C LYS A 204 -8.71 -21.53 1.18
N GLN A 205 -9.46 -20.58 0.62
CA GLN A 205 -10.90 -20.75 0.42
C GLN A 205 -11.29 -21.62 -0.78
N THR A 206 -10.34 -22.13 -1.58
CA THR A 206 -10.62 -23.00 -2.73
C THR A 206 -11.82 -22.50 -3.53
N MET A 207 -11.63 -21.49 -4.39
CA MET A 207 -12.49 -21.42 -5.58
C MET A 207 -12.21 -22.69 -6.39
N VAL A 208 -12.98 -23.75 -6.09
CA VAL A 208 -13.12 -24.97 -6.87
C VAL A 208 -13.79 -24.56 -8.17
N GLY A 209 -12.96 -24.24 -9.15
CA GLY A 209 -13.38 -23.88 -10.48
C GLY A 209 -12.21 -23.20 -11.14
N ASP A 210 -11.70 -23.80 -12.22
CA ASP A 210 -10.76 -23.12 -13.09
C ASP A 210 -11.23 -21.68 -13.30
N VAL A 211 -10.39 -20.70 -13.00
CA VAL A 211 -10.58 -19.32 -13.46
C VAL A 211 -10.37 -19.35 -14.98
N SER A 212 -11.31 -19.97 -15.69
CA SER A 212 -11.25 -20.27 -17.13
C SER A 212 -12.07 -19.30 -17.96
N THR A 213 -12.82 -18.40 -17.33
CA THR A 213 -13.46 -17.27 -18.02
C THR A 213 -13.49 -16.07 -17.10
N SER A 214 -12.79 -14.99 -17.49
CA SER A 214 -12.98 -13.68 -16.85
C SER A 214 -14.43 -13.26 -17.04
N GLU A 215 -15.26 -13.39 -16.02
CA GLU A 215 -16.63 -12.92 -16.07
C GLU A 215 -16.63 -11.40 -16.17
N VAL A 216 -17.22 -10.88 -17.24
CA VAL A 216 -17.33 -9.43 -17.47
C VAL A 216 -18.36 -8.87 -16.48
N GLY A 217 -17.87 -8.15 -15.47
CA GLY A 217 -18.69 -7.49 -14.44
C GLY A 217 -18.68 -5.98 -14.54
N CYS A 218 -19.65 -5.33 -13.90
CA CYS A 218 -19.68 -3.88 -13.76
C CYS A 218 -18.38 -3.43 -13.07
N ARG A 219 -17.60 -2.58 -13.73
CA ARG A 219 -16.35 -2.08 -13.20
C ARG A 219 -16.53 -1.38 -11.86
N TYR A 220 -17.62 -0.64 -11.69
CA TYR A 220 -17.92 0.05 -10.46
C TYR A 220 -18.35 -0.91 -9.35
N CYS A 221 -19.46 -1.63 -9.49
CA CYS A 221 -20.04 -2.43 -8.40
C CYS A 221 -19.72 -3.93 -8.42
N GLY A 222 -19.21 -4.45 -9.53
CA GLY A 222 -18.94 -5.88 -9.74
C GLY A 222 -20.14 -6.70 -10.25
N SER A 223 -21.33 -6.10 -10.37
CA SER A 223 -22.53 -6.81 -10.87
C SER A 223 -22.32 -7.36 -12.27
N SER A 224 -22.59 -8.64 -12.48
CA SER A 224 -22.60 -9.29 -13.80
C SER A 224 -23.88 -9.00 -14.59
N THR A 225 -24.88 -8.38 -13.98
CA THR A 225 -26.18 -8.05 -14.59
C THR A 225 -26.45 -6.56 -14.58
N ARG A 226 -27.18 -6.08 -15.59
CA ARG A 226 -27.66 -4.69 -15.67
C ARG A 226 -28.80 -4.45 -14.67
N GLN A 227 -28.78 -3.31 -14.00
CA GLN A 227 -29.90 -2.88 -13.15
C GLN A 227 -30.90 -2.13 -14.05
N VAL A 228 -32.03 -2.77 -14.36
CA VAL A 228 -33.15 -2.16 -15.08
C VAL A 228 -34.41 -2.36 -14.25
N GLU A 229 -35.15 -1.27 -13.99
CA GLU A 229 -36.51 -1.35 -13.45
C GLU A 229 -37.43 -1.94 -14.53
N GLY A 230 -37.74 -3.23 -14.42
CA GLY A 230 -38.55 -3.98 -15.40
C GLY A 230 -37.74 -5.08 -16.06
N GLY A 231 -37.87 -6.30 -15.52
CA GLY A 231 -37.03 -7.46 -15.80
C GLY A 231 -36.82 -7.78 -17.28
N GLY A 232 -35.56 -7.67 -17.70
CA GLY A 232 -35.02 -8.24 -18.93
C GLY A 232 -33.50 -8.22 -18.82
N ALA A 233 -32.88 -9.39 -18.69
CA ALA A 233 -31.42 -9.53 -18.63
C ALA A 233 -30.82 -8.97 -19.93
N THR A 234 -30.24 -7.78 -19.85
CA THR A 234 -29.55 -7.13 -20.96
C THR A 234 -28.10 -6.92 -20.56
N THR A 235 -27.22 -7.13 -21.53
CA THR A 235 -25.77 -6.97 -21.43
C THR A 235 -25.39 -5.66 -20.71
N LEU A 236 -24.29 -5.70 -19.94
CA LEU A 236 -23.76 -4.52 -19.26
C LEU A 236 -23.49 -3.37 -20.25
N LEU A 237 -23.67 -2.14 -19.81
CA LEU A 237 -23.34 -0.94 -20.57
C LEU A 237 -21.84 -0.91 -20.83
N GLN A 238 -21.45 -1.02 -22.10
CA GLN A 238 -20.04 -0.97 -22.49
C GLN A 238 -19.59 0.49 -22.65
N CYS A 239 -18.38 0.80 -22.19
CA CYS A 239 -17.74 2.08 -22.48
C CYS A 239 -17.29 2.15 -23.94
N ALA A 240 -17.15 3.37 -24.49
CA ALA A 240 -16.63 3.60 -25.85
C ALA A 240 -15.15 3.20 -26.05
N CYS A 241 -14.43 2.82 -24.98
CA CYS A 241 -13.11 2.21 -25.09
C CYS A 241 -13.14 0.68 -25.07
N GLU A 242 -14.33 0.09 -24.94
CA GLU A 242 -14.61 -1.35 -24.90
C GLU A 242 -13.98 -2.15 -23.75
N ALA A 243 -13.06 -1.56 -23.00
CA ALA A 243 -12.33 -2.20 -21.91
C ALA A 243 -13.09 -2.26 -20.58
N THR A 244 -14.24 -1.58 -20.46
CA THR A 244 -14.99 -1.45 -19.20
C THR A 244 -16.50 -1.54 -19.43
N PHE A 245 -17.19 -2.13 -18.45
CA PHE A 245 -18.61 -2.42 -18.50
C PHE A 245 -19.30 -1.91 -17.23
N TYR A 246 -20.56 -1.52 -17.31
CA TYR A 246 -21.32 -0.94 -16.19
C TYR A 246 -22.74 -1.47 -16.12
N CYS A 247 -23.27 -1.72 -14.93
CA CYS A 247 -24.64 -2.22 -14.79
C CYS A 247 -25.69 -1.11 -14.95
N CYS A 248 -25.31 0.16 -14.86
CA CYS A 248 -26.19 1.32 -15.00
C CYS A 248 -25.37 2.57 -15.36
N LYS A 249 -26.05 3.66 -15.75
CA LYS A 249 -25.38 4.88 -16.23
C LYS A 249 -24.71 5.64 -15.09
N GLU A 250 -25.30 5.56 -13.91
CA GLU A 250 -24.87 6.18 -12.66
C GLU A 250 -23.47 5.69 -12.30
N HIS A 251 -23.26 4.37 -12.29
CA HIS A 251 -21.97 3.75 -12.05
C HIS A 251 -20.90 4.13 -13.10
N GLN A 252 -21.30 4.35 -14.35
CA GLN A 252 -20.38 4.85 -15.38
C GLN A 252 -19.96 6.29 -15.09
N VAL A 253 -20.88 7.14 -14.64
CA VAL A 253 -20.61 8.55 -14.30
C VAL A 253 -19.74 8.65 -13.05
N GLU A 254 -20.02 7.84 -12.02
CA GLU A 254 -19.26 7.80 -10.78
C GLU A 254 -17.81 7.31 -11.00
N ASP A 255 -17.62 6.28 -11.82
CA ASP A 255 -16.28 5.79 -12.19
C ASP A 255 -15.56 6.68 -13.22
N TRP A 256 -16.25 7.64 -13.84
CA TRP A 256 -15.67 8.41 -14.95
C TRP A 256 -14.40 9.17 -14.54
N THR A 257 -14.34 9.69 -13.31
CA THR A 257 -13.14 10.39 -12.79
C THR A 257 -11.90 9.48 -12.78
N ASN A 258 -12.08 8.19 -12.49
CA ASN A 258 -11.01 7.19 -12.46
C ASN A 258 -10.73 6.60 -13.85
N HIS A 259 -11.77 6.39 -14.65
CA HIS A 259 -11.66 5.74 -15.95
C HIS A 259 -11.25 6.69 -17.08
N LYS A 260 -11.57 7.99 -17.02
CA LYS A 260 -11.35 8.95 -18.13
C LYS A 260 -9.93 8.93 -18.71
N THR A 261 -8.92 8.89 -17.83
CA THR A 261 -7.51 8.90 -18.27
C THR A 261 -7.14 7.61 -19.01
N SER A 262 -7.56 6.45 -18.50
CA SER A 262 -7.35 5.16 -19.17
C SER A 262 -8.17 5.02 -20.45
N CYS A 263 -9.43 5.46 -20.43
CA CYS A 263 -10.32 5.51 -21.59
C CYS A 263 -9.68 6.24 -22.78
N LYS A 264 -9.10 7.43 -22.53
CA LYS A 264 -8.42 8.21 -23.57
C LYS A 264 -7.20 7.51 -24.13
N ALA A 265 -6.40 6.87 -23.28
CA ALA A 265 -5.21 6.13 -23.70
C ALA A 265 -5.59 4.93 -24.58
N ILE A 266 -6.53 4.11 -24.11
CA ILE A 266 -7.01 2.91 -24.82
C ILE A 266 -7.57 3.28 -26.19
N ARG A 267 -8.43 4.31 -26.26
CA ARG A 267 -8.98 4.77 -27.54
C ARG A 267 -7.92 5.28 -28.51
N LYS A 268 -6.86 5.92 -28.00
CA LYS A 268 -5.72 6.35 -28.83
C LYS A 268 -4.96 5.15 -29.38
N GLU A 269 -4.77 4.11 -28.57
CA GLU A 269 -4.10 2.87 -28.98
C GLU A 269 -4.94 2.10 -30.01
N MET A 270 -6.25 1.97 -29.80
CA MET A 270 -7.17 1.34 -30.77
C MET A 270 -7.16 2.07 -32.11
N ALA A 271 -7.22 3.40 -32.10
CA ALA A 271 -7.17 4.21 -33.32
C ALA A 271 -5.79 4.16 -34.02
N ALA A 272 -4.71 3.91 -33.27
CA ALA A 272 -3.37 3.73 -33.84
C ALA A 272 -3.14 2.32 -34.40
N ALA A 273 -3.90 1.32 -33.94
CA ALA A 273 -3.82 -0.06 -34.39
C ALA A 273 -4.59 -0.32 -35.72
N GLU A 274 -5.55 0.53 -36.08
CA GLU A 274 -6.23 0.52 -37.38
C GLU A 274 -5.55 1.49 -38.37
N PRO A 275 -4.38 1.13 -38.95
CA PRO A 275 -4.39 0.83 -40.41
C PRO A 275 -3.25 -0.10 -40.88
N SER A 276 -3.57 -1.31 -41.35
CA SER A 276 -2.71 -2.05 -42.32
C SER A 276 -3.42 -3.16 -43.12
N ALA A 277 -4.74 -3.36 -42.98
CA ALA A 277 -5.42 -4.48 -43.63
C ALA A 277 -5.95 -4.20 -45.06
N GLU A 278 -5.83 -2.98 -45.58
CA GLU A 278 -6.48 -2.61 -46.86
C GLU A 278 -5.47 -2.18 -47.94
N LYS A 279 -4.45 -3.00 -48.21
CA LYS A 279 -3.68 -3.00 -49.47
C LYS A 279 -3.06 -4.38 -49.74
N GLN A 280 -3.87 -5.39 -50.04
CA GLN A 280 -3.32 -6.61 -50.63
C GLN A 280 -4.33 -7.41 -51.47
N GLU A 281 -4.96 -6.76 -52.47
CA GLU A 281 -5.48 -7.48 -53.65
C GLU A 281 -5.30 -6.63 -54.91
N ILE A 282 -4.07 -6.56 -55.41
CA ILE A 282 -3.78 -6.49 -56.84
C ILE A 282 -2.51 -7.31 -57.04
N TYR A 283 -2.66 -8.56 -57.48
CA TYR A 283 -1.93 -9.22 -58.58
C TYR A 283 -2.51 -10.61 -58.81
#